data_AF-A0A672RW65-F1
#
_entry.id   AF-A0A672RW65-F1
#
_cell.length_a   1.000
_cell.length_b   1.000
_cell.length_c   1.000
_cell.angle_alpha   90.00
_cell.angle_beta   90.00
_cell.angle_gamma   90.00
#
_symmetry.space_group_name_H-M   'P 1'
#
loop_
_entity.id
_entity.type
_entity.pdbx_description
1 polymer ?
#
loop_
_entity_poly.entity_id
_entity_poly.type
_entity_poly.pdbx_seq_one_letter_code
_entity_poly.pdbx_strand_id
1 'polypeptide(L)'
;LKMAEIIVKNKLNLIKWLSSDHVILLQHVQVNQLIPTAQYRELMDMTGKDRVVIKLLDIILGKGENVCRDFLDLLKNDDVNELYPELRGWIKTVDTKDNALCTLIERPKLYSFIPYRHVKNRLKVHLVKLWLIFS
;
A
#
# COMPACT_ATOMS: atom_id res chain seq x y z
N LEU A 1 -1.59 7.66 -17.60
CA LEU A 1 -1.75 8.83 -16.70
C LEU A 1 -0.67 8.77 -15.64
N LYS A 2 -0.09 9.91 -15.24
CA LYS A 2 0.90 9.89 -14.15
C LYS A 2 0.19 9.64 -12.80
N MET A 3 0.72 8.75 -11.98
CA MET A 3 0.22 8.41 -10.64
C MET A 3 0.17 9.65 -9.74
N ALA A 4 1.16 10.53 -9.84
CA ALA A 4 1.17 11.79 -9.13
C ALA A 4 -0.03 12.69 -9.50
N GLU A 5 -0.42 12.74 -10.78
CA GLU A 5 -1.57 13.55 -11.22
C GLU A 5 -2.90 13.04 -10.64
N ILE A 6 -3.03 11.72 -10.46
CA ILE A 6 -4.21 11.09 -9.86
C ILE A 6 -4.35 11.52 -8.40
N ILE A 7 -3.24 11.52 -7.65
CA ILE A 7 -3.18 11.97 -6.26
C ILE A 7 -3.52 13.46 -6.17
N VAL A 8 -2.96 14.31 -7.04
CA VAL A 8 -3.22 15.75 -7.04
C VAL A 8 -4.68 16.06 -7.37
N LYS A 9 -5.27 15.42 -8.38
CA LYS A 9 -6.68 15.63 -8.77
C LYS A 9 -7.66 15.28 -7.66
N ASN A 10 -7.34 14.25 -6.86
CA ASN A 10 -8.19 13.81 -5.75
C ASN A 10 -7.69 14.22 -4.37
N LYS A 11 -6.76 15.18 -4.28
CA LYS A 11 -6.10 15.55 -3.03
C LYS A 11 -7.08 15.87 -1.90
N LEU A 12 -8.12 16.66 -2.17
CA LEU A 12 -9.13 17.03 -1.15
C LEU A 12 -9.92 15.82 -0.64
N ASN A 13 -10.29 14.92 -1.53
CA ASN A 13 -11.01 13.69 -1.18
C ASN A 13 -10.10 12.74 -0.37
N LEU A 14 -8.85 12.59 -0.80
CA LEU A 14 -7.86 11.79 -0.08
C LEU A 14 -7.64 12.33 1.34
N ILE A 15 -7.51 13.66 1.50
CA ILE A 15 -7.40 14.27 2.83
C ILE A 15 -8.63 13.90 3.67
N LYS A 16 -9.84 14.16 3.15
CA LYS A 16 -11.08 13.87 3.87
C LYS A 16 -11.17 12.41 4.33
N TRP A 17 -10.91 11.45 3.43
CA TRP A 17 -11.06 10.03 3.75
C TRP A 17 -9.99 9.54 4.72
N LEU A 18 -8.73 9.84 4.41
CA LEU A 18 -7.56 9.32 5.13
C LEU A 18 -7.38 9.98 6.51
N SER A 19 -7.88 11.21 6.69
CA SER A 19 -7.83 11.90 7.99
C SER A 19 -8.68 11.24 9.07
N SER A 20 -9.70 10.45 8.67
CA SER A 20 -10.59 9.77 9.62
C SER A 20 -9.80 8.91 10.61
N ASP A 21 -8.79 8.19 10.11
CA ASP A 21 -7.87 7.39 10.93
C ASP A 21 -6.42 7.44 10.39
N HIS A 22 -5.82 8.61 10.50
CA HIS A 22 -4.44 8.87 10.04
C HIS A 22 -3.39 7.99 10.74
N VAL A 23 -3.65 7.50 11.96
CA VAL A 23 -2.68 6.68 12.71
C VAL A 23 -2.50 5.32 12.06
N ILE A 24 -3.61 4.65 11.73
CA ILE A 24 -3.56 3.33 11.07
C ILE A 24 -2.93 3.48 9.67
N LEU A 25 -3.28 4.52 8.93
CA LEU A 25 -2.64 4.82 7.65
C LEU A 25 -1.11 4.94 7.79
N LEU A 26 -0.62 5.74 8.74
CA LEU A 26 0.81 5.93 8.94
C LEU A 26 1.51 4.61 9.28
N GLN A 27 0.87 3.72 10.04
CA GLN A 27 1.41 2.39 10.33
C GLN A 27 1.56 1.56 9.04
N HIS A 28 0.55 1.52 8.16
CA HIS A 28 0.64 0.82 6.89
C HIS A 28 1.71 1.40 5.97
N VAL A 29 1.80 2.73 5.87
CA VAL A 29 2.84 3.44 5.09
C VAL A 29 4.24 3.07 5.60
N GLN A 30 4.42 2.96 6.92
CA GLN A 30 5.70 2.60 7.53
C GLN A 30 6.06 1.13 7.31
N VAL A 31 5.11 0.20 7.46
CA VAL A 31 5.33 -1.23 7.21
C VAL A 31 5.73 -1.48 5.75
N ASN A 32 5.16 -0.73 4.81
CA ASN A 32 5.50 -0.79 3.39
C ASN A 32 6.72 0.07 3.01
N GLN A 33 7.38 0.70 3.99
CA GLN A 33 8.61 1.48 3.80
C GLN A 33 8.49 2.61 2.75
N LEU A 34 7.29 3.16 2.56
CA LEU A 34 7.06 4.26 1.60
C LEU A 34 7.74 5.56 2.05
N ILE A 35 7.88 5.73 3.37
CA ILE A 35 8.60 6.85 3.98
C ILE A 35 9.68 6.33 4.94
N PRO A 36 10.78 7.09 5.13
CA PRO A 36 11.78 6.78 6.15
C PRO A 36 11.20 6.95 7.56
N THR A 37 11.73 6.19 8.52
CA THR A 37 11.30 6.24 9.93
C THR A 37 11.38 7.65 10.54
N ALA A 38 12.32 8.49 10.12
CA ALA A 38 12.42 9.87 10.59
C ALA A 38 11.18 10.70 10.20
N GLN A 39 10.70 10.57 8.95
CA GLN A 39 9.50 11.25 8.47
C GLN A 39 8.23 10.67 9.11
N TYR A 40 8.19 9.36 9.33
CA TYR A 40 7.11 8.73 10.09
C TYR A 40 7.00 9.31 11.51
N ARG A 41 8.12 9.43 12.23
CA ARG A 41 8.14 10.02 13.58
C ARG A 41 7.69 11.48 13.57
N GLU A 42 8.17 12.28 12.62
CA GLU A 42 7.71 13.66 12.43
C GLU A 42 6.18 13.73 12.24
N LEU A 43 5.62 12.86 11.40
CA LEU A 43 4.18 12.79 11.15
C LEU A 43 3.38 12.33 12.38
N MET A 44 3.94 11.45 13.20
CA MET A 44 3.31 10.98 14.44
C MET A 44 3.28 12.05 15.53
N ASP A 45 4.29 12.92 15.58
CA ASP A 45 4.39 14.01 16.55
C ASP A 45 3.57 15.25 16.15
N MET A 46 3.07 15.30 14.91
CA MET A 46 2.28 16.41 14.40
C MET A 46 0.83 16.42 14.94
N THR A 47 0.36 17.61 15.31
CA THR A 47 -1.04 17.82 15.70
C THR A 47 -1.92 18.16 14.49
N GLY A 48 -3.08 17.50 14.41
CA GLY A 48 -4.13 17.79 13.43
C GLY A 48 -4.16 16.79 12.29
N LYS A 49 -5.21 15.97 12.26
CA LYS A 49 -5.36 14.82 11.36
C LYS A 49 -5.19 15.21 9.88
N ASP A 50 -5.82 16.30 9.45
CA ASP A 50 -5.72 16.81 8.08
C ASP A 50 -4.30 17.27 7.73
N ARG A 51 -3.62 17.93 8.67
CA ARG A 51 -2.24 18.40 8.45
C ARG A 51 -1.27 17.24 8.27
N VAL A 52 -1.46 16.17 9.06
CA VAL A 52 -0.68 14.93 8.94
C VAL A 52 -0.86 14.32 7.54
N VAL A 53 -2.10 14.18 7.08
CA VAL A 53 -2.38 13.60 5.76
C VAL A 53 -1.88 14.49 4.63
N ILE A 54 -2.07 15.81 4.72
CA ILE A 54 -1.52 16.77 3.73
C ILE A 54 0.00 16.58 3.60
N LYS A 55 0.71 16.58 4.73
CA LYS A 55 2.17 16.43 4.77
C LYS A 55 2.61 15.07 4.21
N LEU A 56 1.90 13.99 4.56
CA LEU A 56 2.14 12.66 4.01
C LEU A 56 2.02 12.65 2.47
N LEU A 57 0.94 13.23 1.93
CA LEU A 57 0.73 13.30 0.48
C LEU A 57 1.82 14.13 -0.21
N ASP A 58 2.24 15.25 0.40
CA ASP A 58 3.32 16.09 -0.13
C ASP A 58 4.66 15.33 -0.15
N ILE A 59 4.96 14.53 0.89
CA ILE A 59 6.14 13.66 0.93
C ILE A 59 6.10 12.62 -0.20
N ILE A 60 4.96 11.96 -0.39
CA ILE A 60 4.79 10.93 -1.42
C ILE A 60 4.97 11.53 -2.82
N LEU A 61 4.35 12.69 -3.07
CA LEU A 61 4.48 13.43 -4.34
C LEU A 61 5.92 13.87 -4.58
N GLY A 62 6.63 14.33 -3.54
CA GLY A 62 8.03 14.77 -3.63
C GLY A 62 9.03 13.64 -3.90
N LYS A 63 8.70 12.38 -3.57
CA LYS A 63 9.56 11.22 -3.80
C LYS A 63 9.52 10.68 -5.24
N GLY A 64 8.50 11.05 -6.00
CA GLY A 64 8.37 10.72 -7.41
C GLY A 64 7.38 9.59 -7.71
N GLU A 65 7.30 9.26 -8.99
CA GLU A 65 6.20 8.49 -9.59
C GLU A 65 6.07 7.05 -9.06
N ASN A 66 7.20 6.38 -8.80
CA ASN A 66 7.20 5.00 -8.28
C ASN A 66 6.57 4.94 -6.88
N VAL A 67 6.94 5.86 -5.99
CA VAL A 67 6.37 5.93 -4.64
C VAL A 67 4.90 6.33 -4.67
N CYS A 68 4.51 7.20 -5.62
CA CYS A 68 3.09 7.50 -5.86
C CYS A 68 2.30 6.25 -6.27
N ARG A 69 2.88 5.39 -7.12
CA ARG A 69 2.26 4.10 -7.49
C ARG A 69 2.15 3.18 -6.29
N ASP A 70 3.24 2.96 -5.58
CA ASP A 70 3.28 2.07 -4.42
C ASP A 70 2.29 2.53 -3.34
N PHE A 71 2.11 3.84 -3.18
CA PHE A 71 1.08 4.40 -2.31
C PHE A 71 -0.34 4.10 -2.80
N LEU A 72 -0.64 4.29 -4.09
CA LEU A 72 -1.96 3.95 -4.64
C LEU A 72 -2.25 2.45 -4.54
N ASP A 73 -1.25 1.60 -4.74
CA ASP A 73 -1.36 0.15 -4.56
C ASP A 73 -1.58 -0.20 -3.08
N LEU A 74 -0.93 0.50 -2.14
CA LEU A 74 -1.21 0.37 -0.70
C LEU A 74 -2.66 0.70 -0.36
N LEU A 75 -3.22 1.76 -0.94
CA LEU A 75 -4.62 2.14 -0.75
C LEU A 75 -5.61 1.11 -1.34
N LYS A 76 -5.16 0.27 -2.29
CA LYS A 76 -5.97 -0.82 -2.84
C LYS A 76 -6.02 -2.05 -1.94
N ASN A 77 -5.02 -2.24 -1.07
CA ASN A 77 -4.98 -3.40 -0.18
C ASN A 77 -6.22 -3.44 0.71
N ASP A 78 -6.84 -4.62 0.81
CA ASP A 78 -8.11 -4.80 1.53
C ASP A 78 -8.01 -4.32 2.99
N ASP A 79 -6.87 -4.55 3.66
CA ASP A 79 -6.62 -4.11 5.05
C ASP A 79 -6.77 -2.58 5.23
N VAL A 80 -6.33 -1.81 4.24
CA VAL A 80 -6.45 -0.33 4.24
C VAL A 80 -7.82 0.08 3.72
N ASN A 81 -8.31 -0.63 2.70
CA ASN A 81 -9.51 -0.29 1.97
C ASN A 81 -10.80 -0.52 2.78
N GLU A 82 -10.80 -1.51 3.68
CA GLU A 82 -11.91 -1.78 4.61
C GLU A 82 -12.11 -0.66 5.63
N LEU A 83 -11.05 0.09 5.96
CA LEU A 83 -11.10 1.19 6.93
C LEU A 83 -11.73 2.47 6.36
N TYR A 84 -11.72 2.62 5.03
CA TYR A 84 -12.16 3.83 4.35
C TYR A 84 -13.20 3.49 3.25
N PRO A 85 -14.49 3.31 3.60
CA PRO A 85 -15.50 2.86 2.64
C PRO A 85 -15.67 3.81 1.44
N GLU A 86 -15.47 5.11 1.63
CA GLU A 86 -15.57 6.10 0.56
C GLU A 86 -14.35 6.05 -0.38
N LEU A 87 -13.16 5.82 0.17
CA LEU A 87 -11.94 5.54 -0.60
C LEU A 87 -12.11 4.29 -1.47
N ARG A 88 -12.77 3.25 -0.94
CA ARG A 88 -12.99 1.96 -1.63
C ARG A 88 -13.70 2.08 -2.95
N GLY A 89 -14.70 2.94 -3.04
CA GLY A 89 -15.41 3.19 -4.29
C GLY A 89 -14.47 3.78 -5.33
N TRP A 90 -13.68 4.78 -4.93
CA TRP A 90 -12.78 5.50 -5.83
C TRP A 90 -11.55 4.70 -6.24
N ILE A 91 -10.85 4.07 -5.29
CA ILE A 91 -9.55 3.44 -5.55
C ILE A 91 -9.64 2.26 -6.53
N LYS A 92 -10.79 1.60 -6.60
CA LYS A 92 -11.06 0.54 -7.59
C LYS A 92 -11.13 1.04 -9.03
N THR A 93 -11.43 2.32 -9.23
CA THR A 93 -11.47 2.97 -10.56
C THR A 93 -10.09 3.41 -11.04
N VAL A 94 -9.11 3.48 -10.14
CA VAL A 94 -7.74 3.88 -10.47
C VAL A 94 -7.02 2.68 -11.08
N ASP A 95 -6.61 2.76 -12.35
CA ASP A 95 -5.73 1.76 -12.93
C ASP A 95 -4.26 2.05 -12.56
N THR A 96 -3.60 1.10 -11.90
CA THR A 96 -2.16 1.17 -11.57
C THR A 96 -1.32 0.26 -12.46
N LYS A 97 -1.95 -0.50 -13.37
CA LYS A 97 -1.31 -1.55 -14.18
C LYS A 97 -0.58 -1.01 -15.41
N ASP A 98 -0.81 0.24 -15.80
CA ASP A 98 -0.32 0.85 -17.04
C ASP A 98 1.20 1.10 -17.13
N ASN A 99 2.05 0.46 -16.32
CA ASN A 99 3.51 0.53 -16.55
C ASN A 99 4.33 -0.68 -16.06
N ALA A 100 3.70 -1.84 -15.84
CA ALA A 100 4.44 -3.08 -15.53
C ALA A 100 5.28 -3.60 -16.71
N LEU A 101 5.12 -3.05 -17.92
CA LEU A 101 5.91 -3.45 -19.10
C LEU A 101 7.26 -2.71 -19.21
N CYS A 102 7.49 -1.63 -18.46
CA CYS A 102 8.78 -0.90 -18.50
C CYS A 102 9.77 -1.32 -17.40
N THR A 103 9.35 -2.09 -16.39
CA THR A 103 10.24 -2.53 -15.28
C THR A 103 10.94 -3.86 -15.53
N LEU A 104 10.72 -4.51 -16.68
CA LEU A 104 11.39 -5.77 -17.03
C LEU A 104 12.81 -5.60 -17.59
N ILE A 105 13.30 -4.36 -17.79
CA ILE A 105 14.61 -4.14 -18.40
C ILE A 105 15.72 -3.86 -17.37
N GLU A 106 15.42 -3.43 -16.13
CA GLU A 106 16.46 -3.23 -15.13
C GLU A 106 15.99 -3.62 -13.73
N ARG A 107 16.28 -4.86 -13.31
CA ARG A 107 16.94 -5.20 -12.02
C ARG A 107 17.07 -6.73 -11.91
N PRO A 108 18.27 -7.31 -11.92
CA PRO A 108 18.46 -8.64 -11.36
C PRO A 108 18.41 -8.49 -9.83
N LYS A 109 17.23 -8.67 -9.23
CA LYS A 109 17.14 -8.95 -7.78
C LYS A 109 17.22 -10.46 -7.59
N LEU A 110 18.42 -10.91 -7.24
CA LEU A 110 18.65 -12.25 -6.71
C LEU A 110 17.77 -12.43 -5.46
N TYR A 111 17.05 -13.54 -5.46
CA TYR A 111 16.17 -14.00 -4.39
C TYR A 111 16.87 -14.07 -3.02
N SER A 112 16.20 -13.55 -1.99
CA SER A 112 16.10 -14.24 -0.71
C SER A 112 14.64 -14.18 -0.25
N PHE A 113 13.94 -15.28 -0.53
CA PHE A 113 12.53 -15.54 -0.31
C PHE A 113 12.29 -15.81 1.18
N ILE A 114 11.52 -14.97 1.87
CA ILE A 114 10.82 -15.34 3.10
C ILE A 114 9.37 -14.89 2.95
N PRO A 115 8.40 -15.81 2.75
CA PRO A 115 7.00 -15.45 2.72
C PRO A 115 6.41 -15.62 4.12
N TYR A 116 5.97 -14.53 4.76
CA TYR A 116 4.99 -14.61 5.84
C TYR A 116 3.62 -14.19 5.30
N ARG A 117 2.92 -15.16 4.68
CA ARG A 117 1.49 -15.06 4.39
C ARG A 117 0.76 -15.83 5.49
N HIS A 118 0.08 -15.10 6.37
CA HIS A 118 -0.71 -15.68 7.44
C HIS A 118 -1.83 -16.57 6.86
N VAL A 119 -1.94 -17.74 7.45
CA VAL A 119 -2.82 -18.86 7.12
C VAL A 119 -4.28 -18.47 7.33
N LYS A 120 -5.07 -18.46 6.25
CA LYS A 120 -6.52 -18.62 6.32
C LYS A 120 -6.95 -19.59 5.22
N ASN A 121 -6.77 -20.88 5.48
CA ASN A 121 -7.46 -21.95 4.76
C ASN A 121 -7.72 -23.11 5.74
N ARG A 122 -8.91 -23.10 6.35
CA ARG A 122 -9.52 -24.33 6.83
C ARG A 122 -9.81 -25.22 5.61
N LEU A 123 -9.54 -26.51 5.77
CA LEU A 123 -10.14 -27.64 5.04
C LEU A 123 -9.69 -27.85 3.59
N LYS A 124 -8.45 -28.31 3.39
CA LYS A 124 -8.15 -29.40 2.45
C LYS A 124 -7.15 -30.39 3.08
N VAL A 125 -7.46 -30.84 4.29
CA VAL A 125 -6.75 -31.95 4.94
C VAL A 125 -7.33 -33.25 4.37
N HIS A 126 -6.87 -33.71 3.20
CA HIS A 126 -7.16 -35.10 2.82
C HIS A 126 -6.22 -35.77 1.79
N LEU A 127 -5.30 -35.05 1.13
CA LEU A 127 -4.54 -35.65 0.02
C LEU A 127 -3.04 -35.89 0.29
N VAL A 128 -2.55 -35.66 1.52
CA VAL A 128 -1.13 -35.90 1.88
C VAL A 128 -0.91 -37.28 2.54
N LYS A 129 -1.98 -38.06 2.77
CA LYS A 129 -1.89 -39.33 3.53
C LYS A 129 -1.54 -40.59 2.73
N LEU A 130 -1.30 -40.52 1.43
CA LEU A 130 -1.12 -41.73 0.59
C LEU A 130 0.24 -41.89 -0.09
N TRP A 131 1.13 -40.89 -0.07
CA TRP A 131 2.41 -40.99 -0.80
C TRP A 131 3.61 -41.48 0.05
N LEU A 132 3.39 -41.85 1.32
CA LEU A 132 4.47 -42.29 2.23
C LEU A 132 4.36 -43.76 2.69
N ILE A 133 3.52 -44.58 2.05
CA ILE A 133 3.37 -46.02 2.40
C ILE A 133 3.97 -46.97 1.33
N PHE A 134 4.53 -46.44 0.24
CA PHE A 134 5.25 -47.23 -0.77
C PHE A 134 6.74 -46.86 -0.83
N SER A 135 7.40 -46.86 0.33
CA SER A 135 8.87 -46.92 0.46
C SER A 135 9.27 -48.05 1.40
#